data_AF-A0A7K0M6H1-F1
#
_entry.id   AF-A0A7K0M6H1-F1
#
_cell.length_a   1.000
_cell.length_b   1.000
_cell.length_c   1.000
_cell.angle_alpha   90.00
_cell.angle_beta   90.00
_cell.angle_gamma   90.00
#
_symmetry.space_group_name_H-M   'P 1'
#
loop_
_entity.id
_entity.type
_entity.pdbx_description
1 polymer ?
#
loop_
_entity_poly.entity_id
_entity_poly.type
_entity_poly.pdbx_seq_one_letter_code
_entity_poly.pdbx_strand_id
1 'polypeptide(L)'
;MTESSADPSSPEEDAEEFLASEDVGLEDGQMAYECSSWAGESRGLLGSLLVSAGINHAWQGTTVTVHEADEERVDALIDDVLASARPALDPRAAKLVFVVGSWPVALQTELVDQLTAAQIPYEWDMQGDLIVRESDEEEVEAVLELLPDPEEE
;
A
#
# COMPACT_ATOMS: atom_id res chain seq x y z
N MET A 1 35.00 13.71 -60.52
CA MET A 1 33.94 14.69 -60.19
C MET A 1 32.83 14.44 -61.19
N THR A 2 31.61 14.02 -60.88
CA THR A 2 30.81 13.96 -59.65
C THR A 2 29.55 13.19 -60.02
N GLU A 3 29.11 12.22 -59.21
CA GLU A 3 27.67 11.97 -58.99
C GLU A 3 27.49 10.95 -57.85
N SER A 4 27.08 11.43 -56.69
CA SER A 4 26.08 10.74 -55.88
C SER A 4 25.53 11.78 -54.90
N SER A 5 24.28 12.12 -55.14
CA SER A 5 23.53 13.18 -54.48
C SER A 5 22.62 12.54 -53.43
N ALA A 6 22.43 13.27 -52.34
CA ALA A 6 21.30 13.20 -51.41
C ALA A 6 21.21 11.98 -50.47
N ASP A 7 21.74 12.17 -49.26
CA ASP A 7 21.03 11.86 -48.01
C ASP A 7 20.33 13.18 -47.59
N PRO A 8 19.01 13.21 -47.32
CA PRO A 8 18.49 12.72 -46.04
C PRO A 8 17.08 12.10 -46.12
N SER A 9 16.92 10.86 -45.67
CA SER A 9 15.60 10.35 -45.27
C SER A 9 15.52 10.32 -43.75
N SER A 10 14.62 11.16 -43.24
CA SER A 10 14.30 11.39 -41.84
C SER A 10 14.03 10.11 -41.03
N PRO A 11 14.34 10.13 -39.72
CA PRO A 11 13.98 9.10 -38.76
C PRO A 11 12.54 9.29 -38.29
N GLU A 12 11.57 8.64 -38.93
CA GLU A 12 10.20 8.52 -38.42
C GLU A 12 9.65 7.15 -38.83
N GLU A 13 9.96 6.14 -38.03
CA GLU A 13 8.99 5.09 -37.73
C GLU A 13 9.01 4.93 -36.21
N ASP A 14 7.99 5.53 -35.57
CA ASP A 14 7.32 5.08 -34.34
C ASP A 14 8.13 4.11 -33.47
N ALA A 15 8.80 4.53 -32.39
CA ALA A 15 8.21 5.15 -31.21
C ALA A 15 7.00 4.41 -30.61
N GLU A 16 6.85 3.10 -30.82
CA GLU A 16 5.98 2.25 -29.99
C GLU A 16 6.62 0.87 -29.77
N GLU A 17 7.84 0.81 -29.22
CA GLU A 17 8.25 -0.39 -28.49
C GLU A 17 7.49 -0.37 -27.16
N PHE A 18 6.25 -0.84 -27.30
CA PHE A 18 5.27 -1.18 -26.31
C PHE A 18 5.97 -1.74 -25.08
N LEU A 19 6.12 -0.89 -24.05
CA LEU A 19 6.62 -1.17 -22.71
C LEU A 19 6.95 -2.65 -22.55
N ALA A 20 8.18 -3.01 -22.95
CA ALA A 20 8.77 -4.25 -22.49
C ALA A 20 8.63 -4.16 -20.97
N SER A 21 7.67 -4.93 -20.43
CA SER A 21 7.54 -5.11 -19.00
C SER A 21 8.93 -5.52 -18.60
N GLU A 22 9.62 -4.57 -17.97
CA GLU A 22 11.05 -4.62 -17.76
C GLU A 22 11.23 -5.87 -16.93
N ASP A 23 11.70 -6.93 -17.58
CA ASP A 23 12.17 -8.16 -16.97
C ASP A 23 13.38 -7.70 -16.17
N VAL A 24 13.09 -7.13 -15.00
CA VAL A 24 14.04 -6.82 -13.96
C VAL A 24 14.85 -8.09 -13.83
N GLY A 25 16.16 -8.05 -14.04
CA GLY A 25 17.00 -9.24 -14.18
C GLY A 25 16.96 -10.15 -12.95
N LEU A 26 15.90 -10.94 -12.83
CA LEU A 26 15.69 -11.97 -11.83
C LEU A 26 16.49 -13.16 -12.32
N GLU A 27 17.38 -13.69 -11.48
CA GLU A 27 18.03 -14.94 -11.82
C GLU A 27 16.94 -16.02 -11.93
N ASP A 28 17.10 -16.96 -12.86
CA ASP A 28 16.15 -18.04 -13.15
C ASP A 28 15.60 -18.65 -11.84
N GLY A 29 14.28 -18.52 -11.62
CA GLY A 29 13.60 -18.96 -10.40
C GLY A 29 13.43 -17.92 -9.29
N GLN A 30 13.57 -16.62 -9.56
CA GLN A 30 13.18 -15.53 -8.64
C GLN A 30 11.90 -14.82 -9.11
N MET A 31 11.07 -14.44 -8.15
CA MET A 31 9.76 -13.81 -8.33
C MET A 31 9.74 -12.46 -7.61
N ALA A 32 9.19 -11.43 -8.25
CA ALA A 32 9.10 -10.09 -7.67
C ALA A 32 7.64 -9.66 -7.46
N TYR A 33 7.35 -9.14 -6.27
CA TYR A 33 6.04 -8.63 -5.89
C TYR A 33 6.12 -7.11 -5.68
N GLU A 34 5.25 -6.38 -6.39
CA GLU A 34 5.19 -4.92 -6.28
C GLU A 34 4.26 -4.50 -5.13
N CYS A 35 4.83 -3.95 -4.07
CA CYS A 35 4.07 -3.46 -2.90
C CYS A 35 3.96 -1.93 -2.88
N SER A 36 4.05 -1.26 -4.04
CA SER A 36 4.00 0.20 -4.18
C SER A 36 2.71 0.81 -3.63
N SER A 37 1.60 0.09 -3.79
CA SER A 37 0.25 0.44 -3.32
C SER A 37 0.03 0.20 -1.82
N TRP A 38 0.92 -0.52 -1.14
CA TRP A 38 0.77 -0.86 0.28
C TRP A 38 1.29 0.26 1.18
N ALA A 39 0.70 0.41 2.37
CA ALA A 39 1.24 1.29 3.40
C ALA A 39 2.60 0.79 3.91
N GLY A 40 3.45 1.70 4.41
CA GLY A 40 4.78 1.33 4.92
C GLY A 40 4.74 0.32 6.06
N GLU A 41 3.69 0.38 6.89
CA GLU A 41 3.46 -0.57 7.99
C GLU A 41 3.14 -1.98 7.48
N SER A 42 2.30 -2.11 6.45
CA SER A 42 1.99 -3.40 5.80
C SER A 42 3.22 -4.02 5.15
N ARG A 43 4.08 -3.21 4.52
CA ARG A 43 5.37 -3.68 3.96
C ARG A 43 6.31 -4.17 5.07
N GLY A 44 6.36 -3.45 6.19
CA GLY A 44 7.12 -3.86 7.38
C GLY A 44 6.61 -5.18 7.98
N LEU A 45 5.29 -5.36 8.03
CA LEU A 45 4.65 -6.60 8.47
C LEU A 45 5.02 -7.77 7.56
N LEU A 46 4.90 -7.61 6.24
CA LEU A 46 5.31 -8.62 5.26
C LEU A 46 6.77 -9.01 5.43
N GLY A 47 7.67 -8.02 5.59
CA GLY A 47 9.08 -8.28 5.85
C GLY A 47 9.32 -9.12 7.11
N SER A 48 8.63 -8.79 8.22
CA SER A 48 8.70 -9.58 9.46
C SER A 48 8.19 -11.01 9.30
N LEU A 49 7.11 -11.20 8.54
CA LEU A 49 6.54 -12.50 8.24
C LEU A 49 7.46 -13.35 7.36
N LEU A 50 8.07 -12.77 6.33
CA LEU A 50 9.06 -13.45 5.48
C LEU A 50 10.27 -13.93 6.29
N VAL A 51 10.79 -13.08 7.19
CA VAL A 51 11.88 -13.45 8.11
C VAL A 51 11.45 -14.59 9.04
N SER A 52 10.25 -14.48 9.62
CA SER A 52 9.72 -15.49 10.57
C SER A 52 9.46 -16.84 9.90
N ALA A 53 9.04 -16.82 8.63
CA ALA A 53 8.86 -18.01 7.81
C ALA A 53 10.18 -18.60 7.28
N GLY A 54 11.31 -17.90 7.46
CA GLY A 54 12.62 -18.33 6.97
C GLY A 54 12.78 -18.21 5.45
N ILE A 55 11.99 -17.34 4.81
CA ILE A 55 11.98 -17.17 3.35
C ILE A 55 13.09 -16.20 2.96
N ASN A 56 13.95 -16.64 2.04
CA ASN A 56 15.04 -15.83 1.52
C ASN A 56 14.45 -14.75 0.58
N HIS A 57 14.54 -13.49 1.00
CA HIS A 57 13.94 -12.36 0.29
C HIS A 57 14.90 -11.17 0.19
N ALA A 58 14.69 -10.33 -0.80
CA ALA A 58 15.43 -9.10 -1.02
C ALA A 58 14.47 -7.95 -1.33
N TRP A 59 14.65 -6.81 -0.66
CA TRP A 59 13.86 -5.60 -0.92
C TRP A 59 14.61 -4.64 -1.84
N GLN A 60 13.94 -4.17 -2.89
CA GLN A 60 14.38 -3.11 -3.79
C GLN A 60 13.33 -2.00 -3.86
N GLY A 61 13.53 -0.93 -3.08
CA GLY A 61 12.54 0.14 -2.96
C GLY A 61 11.24 -0.35 -2.34
N THR A 62 10.18 -0.44 -3.14
CA THR A 62 8.86 -0.97 -2.72
C THR A 62 8.55 -2.36 -3.27
N THR A 63 9.51 -2.98 -3.93
CA THR A 63 9.37 -4.30 -4.53
C THR A 63 10.15 -5.33 -3.72
N VAL A 64 9.53 -6.48 -3.45
CA VAL A 64 10.20 -7.60 -2.77
C VAL A 64 10.43 -8.73 -3.76
N THR A 65 11.65 -9.25 -3.79
CA THR A 65 12.03 -10.41 -4.61
C THR A 65 12.23 -11.62 -3.70
N VAL A 66 11.69 -12.76 -4.10
CA VAL A 66 11.74 -14.05 -3.40
C VAL A 66 12.07 -15.17 -4.37
N HIS A 67 12.38 -16.35 -3.85
CA HIS A 67 12.59 -17.53 -4.68
C HIS A 67 11.24 -18.15 -5.09
N GLU A 68 11.09 -18.57 -6.34
CA GLU A 68 9.86 -19.20 -6.89
C GLU A 68 9.44 -20.43 -6.09
N ALA A 69 10.41 -21.23 -5.61
CA ALA A 69 10.12 -22.38 -4.74
C ALA A 69 9.36 -22.02 -3.44
N ASP A 70 9.39 -20.75 -3.02
CA ASP A 70 8.67 -20.24 -1.86
C ASP A 70 7.45 -19.39 -2.23
N GLU A 71 7.10 -19.27 -3.53
CA GLU A 71 5.94 -18.53 -4.06
C GLU A 71 4.67 -18.83 -3.25
N GLU A 72 4.28 -20.11 -3.14
CA GLU A 72 3.03 -20.49 -2.45
C GLU A 72 3.00 -20.01 -0.98
N ARG A 73 4.16 -20.00 -0.31
CA ARG A 73 4.26 -19.47 1.06
C ARG A 73 4.19 -17.96 1.07
N VAL A 74 4.86 -17.30 0.12
CA VAL A 74 4.87 -15.85 0.01
C VAL A 74 3.48 -15.33 -0.33
N ASP A 75 2.76 -15.96 -1.26
CA ASP A 75 1.37 -15.64 -1.57
C ASP A 75 0.45 -15.80 -0.36
N ALA A 76 0.62 -16.87 0.42
CA ALA A 76 -0.14 -17.03 1.66
C ALA A 76 0.17 -15.94 2.69
N LEU A 77 1.43 -15.51 2.81
CA LEU A 77 1.82 -14.40 3.68
C LEU A 77 1.32 -13.05 3.14
N ILE A 78 1.29 -12.86 1.83
CA ILE A 78 0.72 -11.68 1.18
C ILE A 78 -0.78 -11.62 1.43
N ASP A 79 -1.51 -12.74 1.33
CA ASP A 79 -2.93 -12.82 1.67
C ASP A 79 -3.16 -12.51 3.15
N ASP A 80 -2.34 -13.05 4.05
CA ASP A 80 -2.41 -12.76 5.49
C ASP A 80 -2.12 -11.28 5.80
N VAL A 81 -1.15 -10.69 5.09
CA VAL A 81 -0.87 -9.25 5.16
C VAL A 81 -2.00 -8.46 4.55
N LEU A 82 -2.63 -8.86 3.45
CA LEU A 82 -3.76 -8.14 2.85
C LEU A 82 -5.02 -8.26 3.71
N ALA A 83 -5.22 -9.39 4.38
CA ALA A 83 -6.29 -9.60 5.35
C ALA A 83 -6.07 -8.76 6.62
N SER A 84 -4.82 -8.57 7.01
CA SER A 84 -4.42 -7.75 8.17
C SER A 84 -4.21 -6.27 7.81
N ALA A 85 -3.91 -5.97 6.55
CA ALA A 85 -3.66 -4.63 6.04
C ALA A 85 -5.01 -4.00 5.79
N ARG A 86 -5.32 -2.99 6.61
CA ARG A 86 -6.43 -2.10 6.30
C ARG A 86 -6.15 -1.46 4.93
N PRO A 87 -7.16 -1.38 4.04
CA PRO A 87 -6.99 -0.69 2.78
C PRO A 87 -6.51 0.74 3.05
N ALA A 88 -5.36 1.10 2.48
CA ALA A 88 -4.85 2.45 2.58
C ALA A 88 -5.89 3.44 2.03
N LEU A 89 -6.06 4.58 2.70
CA LEU A 89 -6.97 5.60 2.20
C LEU A 89 -6.49 6.04 0.81
N ASP A 90 -7.41 6.04 -0.15
CA ASP A 90 -7.11 6.51 -1.50
C ASP A 90 -6.55 7.95 -1.44
N PRO A 91 -5.34 8.19 -1.97
CA PRO A 91 -4.69 9.50 -1.84
C PRO A 91 -5.32 10.56 -2.74
N ARG A 92 -6.23 10.19 -3.65
CA ARG A 92 -6.94 11.08 -4.57
C ARG A 92 -8.36 11.41 -4.08
N ALA A 93 -8.88 10.64 -3.13
CA ALA A 93 -10.16 10.89 -2.48
C ALA A 93 -10.08 12.06 -1.48
N ALA A 94 -11.20 12.77 -1.31
CA ALA A 94 -11.32 13.76 -0.25
C ALA A 94 -11.23 13.07 1.12
N LYS A 95 -10.42 13.63 2.02
CA LYS A 95 -10.17 13.09 3.36
C LYS A 95 -10.65 14.08 4.41
N LEU A 96 -11.18 13.56 5.51
CA LEU A 96 -11.57 14.31 6.70
C LEU A 96 -10.72 13.90 7.88
N VAL A 97 -10.49 14.84 8.78
CA VAL A 97 -9.69 14.64 9.98
C VAL A 97 -10.58 14.83 11.21
N PHE A 98 -10.67 13.79 12.02
CA PHE A 98 -11.33 13.80 13.32
C PHE A 98 -10.28 13.96 14.42
N VAL A 99 -10.42 15.03 15.20
CA VAL A 99 -9.46 15.40 16.25
C VAL A 99 -9.65 14.51 17.47
N VAL A 100 -9.06 13.32 17.42
CA VAL A 100 -9.11 12.32 18.49
C VAL A 100 -7.74 12.11 19.16
N GLY A 101 -6.69 12.83 18.74
CA GLY A 101 -5.36 12.69 19.33
C GLY A 101 -5.27 13.07 20.81
N SER A 102 -6.22 13.90 21.29
CA SER A 102 -6.37 14.23 22.71
C SER A 102 -7.16 13.21 23.53
N TRP A 103 -7.80 12.23 22.88
CA TRP A 103 -8.63 11.25 23.58
C TRP A 103 -7.77 10.24 24.35
N PRO A 104 -8.29 9.64 25.43
CA PRO A 104 -7.59 8.57 26.12
C PRO A 104 -7.34 7.39 25.18
N VAL A 105 -6.17 6.73 25.31
CA VAL A 105 -5.77 5.60 24.45
C VAL A 105 -6.79 4.46 24.49
N ALA A 106 -7.46 4.25 25.63
CA ALA A 106 -8.54 3.27 25.75
C ALA A 106 -9.70 3.57 24.79
N LEU A 107 -10.11 4.85 24.71
CA LEU A 107 -11.17 5.31 23.84
C LEU A 107 -10.75 5.26 22.36
N GLN A 108 -9.51 5.65 22.05
CA GLN A 108 -8.95 5.49 20.69
C GLN A 108 -8.91 4.02 20.27
N THR A 109 -8.62 3.09 21.19
CA THR A 109 -8.63 1.64 20.91
C THR A 109 -10.04 1.14 20.62
N GLU A 110 -11.04 1.61 21.37
CA GLU A 110 -12.45 1.26 21.13
C GLU A 110 -12.97 1.83 19.80
N LEU A 111 -12.60 3.07 19.47
CA LEU A 111 -12.85 3.67 18.16
C LEU A 111 -12.27 2.82 17.02
N VAL A 112 -11.03 2.35 17.16
CA VAL A 112 -10.38 1.46 16.19
C VAL A 112 -11.14 0.15 16.01
N ASP A 113 -11.59 -0.47 17.10
CA ASP A 113 -12.36 -1.71 17.06
C ASP A 113 -13.67 -1.53 16.29
N GLN A 114 -14.39 -0.44 16.57
CA GLN A 114 -15.64 -0.10 15.91
C GLN A 114 -15.46 0.21 14.41
N LEU A 115 -14.44 1.01 14.04
CA LEU A 115 -14.12 1.29 12.64
C LEU A 115 -13.73 0.01 11.89
N THR A 116 -13.00 -0.89 12.55
CA THR A 116 -12.62 -2.19 11.97
C THR A 116 -13.84 -3.08 11.78
N ALA A 117 -14.75 -3.14 12.74
CA ALA A 117 -16.01 -3.88 12.64
C ALA A 117 -16.91 -3.35 11.51
N ALA A 118 -16.91 -2.05 11.29
CA ALA A 118 -17.60 -1.38 10.19
C ALA A 118 -16.84 -1.47 8.84
N GLN A 119 -15.64 -2.05 8.83
CA GLN A 119 -14.74 -2.13 7.66
C GLN A 119 -14.44 -0.75 7.03
N ILE A 120 -14.40 0.30 7.85
CA ILE A 120 -14.12 1.66 7.41
C ILE A 120 -12.60 1.83 7.29
N PRO A 121 -12.06 2.24 6.13
CA PRO A 121 -10.65 2.56 6.01
C PRO A 121 -10.34 3.87 6.74
N TYR A 122 -9.23 3.87 7.47
CA TYR A 122 -8.77 5.05 8.19
C TYR A 122 -7.23 5.09 8.26
N GLU A 123 -6.68 6.28 8.47
CA GLU A 123 -5.27 6.53 8.73
C GLU A 123 -5.11 7.34 10.02
N TRP A 124 -3.90 7.36 10.57
CA TRP A 124 -3.55 8.23 11.70
C TRP A 124 -2.57 9.31 11.25
N ASP A 125 -2.82 10.56 11.64
CA ASP A 125 -1.85 11.64 11.47
C ASP A 125 -0.71 11.54 12.50
N MET A 126 0.36 12.31 12.27
CA MET A 126 1.47 12.49 13.21
C MET A 126 1.04 12.97 14.60
N GLN A 127 -0.12 13.62 14.71
CA GLN A 127 -0.70 14.08 15.97
C GLN A 127 -1.57 13.03 16.69
N GLY A 128 -1.78 11.87 16.07
CA GLY A 128 -2.71 10.86 16.57
C GLY A 128 -4.16 11.18 16.25
N ASP A 129 -4.42 12.00 15.23
CA ASP A 129 -5.77 12.28 14.76
C ASP A 129 -6.20 11.26 13.71
N LEU A 130 -7.50 10.92 13.70
CA LEU A 130 -8.06 9.94 12.79
C LEU A 130 -8.38 10.61 11.46
N ILE A 131 -7.80 10.10 10.39
CA ILE A 131 -8.08 10.51 9.01
C ILE A 131 -8.98 9.45 8.39
N VAL A 132 -10.06 9.86 7.71
CA VAL A 132 -11.00 8.97 7.01
C VAL A 132 -11.38 9.57 5.66
N ARG A 133 -12.06 8.82 4.79
CA ARG A 133 -12.60 9.40 3.54
C ARG A 133 -13.82 10.26 3.88
N GLU A 134 -13.98 11.36 3.16
CA GLU A 134 -15.19 12.20 3.24
C GLU A 134 -16.45 11.39 2.93
N SER A 135 -16.36 10.41 2.03
CA SER A 135 -17.50 9.52 1.70
C SER A 135 -17.91 8.57 2.84
N ASP A 136 -17.04 8.36 3.84
CA ASP A 136 -17.34 7.54 5.01
C ASP A 136 -17.65 8.41 6.24
N GLU A 137 -17.80 9.75 6.09
CA GLU A 137 -18.07 10.69 7.19
C GLU A 137 -19.26 10.25 8.05
N GLU A 138 -20.42 10.00 7.44
CA GLU A 138 -21.65 9.63 8.17
C GLU A 138 -21.45 8.33 8.99
N GLU A 139 -20.72 7.35 8.44
CA GLU A 139 -20.47 6.09 9.13
C GLU A 139 -19.50 6.27 10.30
N VAL A 140 -18.49 7.14 10.13
CA VAL A 140 -17.52 7.48 11.18
C VAL A 140 -18.19 8.30 12.28
N GLU A 141 -19.04 9.25 11.94
CA GLU A 141 -19.85 10.00 12.91
C GLU A 141 -20.76 9.06 13.71
N ALA A 142 -21.43 8.11 13.04
CA ALA A 142 -22.24 7.11 13.73
C ALA A 142 -21.42 6.24 14.69
N VAL A 143 -20.18 5.89 14.34
CA VAL A 143 -19.25 5.19 15.24
C VAL A 143 -18.86 6.08 16.43
N LEU A 144 -18.56 7.36 16.20
CA LEU A 144 -18.19 8.30 17.26
C LEU A 144 -19.34 8.55 18.23
N GLU A 145 -20.59 8.62 17.75
CA GLU A 145 -21.79 8.76 18.59
C GLU A 145 -22.05 7.54 19.49
N LEU A 146 -21.51 6.36 19.14
CA LEU A 146 -21.61 5.16 19.98
C LEU A 146 -20.59 5.15 21.12
N LEU A 147 -19.53 5.94 21.02
CA LEU A 147 -18.48 6.03 22.03
C LEU A 147 -18.89 6.95 23.18
N PRO A 148 -18.43 6.68 24.41
CA PRO A 148 -18.65 7.59 25.52
C PRO A 148 -17.95 8.93 25.31
N ASP A 149 -18.50 9.98 25.92
CA ASP A 149 -18.00 11.35 25.79
C ASP A 149 -16.54 11.43 26.32
N PRO A 150 -15.58 11.92 25.52
CA PRO A 150 -14.17 11.95 25.89
C PRO A 150 -13.87 12.93 27.05
N GLU A 151 -14.80 13.84 27.36
CA GLU A 151 -14.67 14.84 28.42
C GLU A 151 -15.26 14.39 29.77
N GLU A 152 -15.93 13.23 29.85
CA GLU A 152 -16.38 12.64 31.11
C GLU A 152 -15.24 11.84 31.79
N GLU A 153 -14.19 12.52 32.25
CA GLU A 153 -13.24 12.01 33.27
C GLU A 153 -13.20 12.88 34.54
#